data_AF-A0A6J2A680-F1
#
_entry.id   AF-A0A6J2A680-F1
#
_cell.length_a   1.000
_cell.length_b   1.000
_cell.length_c   1.000
_cell.angle_alpha   90.00
_cell.angle_beta   90.00
_cell.angle_gamma   90.00
#
_symmetry.space_group_name_H-M   'P 1'
#
loop_
_entity.id
_entity.type
_entity.pdbx_description
1 polymer ?
#
loop_
_entity_poly.entity_id
_entity_poly.type
_entity_poly.pdbx_seq_one_letter_code
_entity_poly.pdbx_strand_id
1 'polypeptide(L)'
;MGAKNKNGKSIIKHYFTVNFSHENQKALELRTEDAKDCDEWVAAIAHASYRTLATEHEALMQKYLHLLQIVETEKTVATQLRRQIEDGEVEIERLKAEIATLLRDNERIQSTQTVTPNDEDSDIKKIKKVQSFLRGWLCRRKWKTIIQDYIRSPHADSMRKRNQVVFSMLEAEAEYVQQLHILVNNFLRPLRMAASSKKPPITHDDVSSIFLNSETIMFLHQIFYQGLKARISSWPTLVLGE
;
A
#
# COMPACT_ATOMS: atom_id res chain seq x y z
N MET A 1 28.53 49.57 36.52
CA MET A 1 29.58 50.21 35.69
C MET A 1 29.65 49.47 34.35
N GLY A 2 29.12 50.05 33.27
CA GLY A 2 29.15 49.43 31.94
C GLY A 2 30.50 49.66 31.25
N ALA A 3 31.11 48.60 30.73
CA ALA A 3 32.35 48.68 29.96
C ALA A 3 32.08 49.41 28.63
N LYS A 4 32.79 50.52 28.37
CA LYS A 4 32.70 51.30 27.13
C LYS A 4 33.83 50.89 26.17
N ASN A 5 33.52 50.71 24.88
CA ASN A 5 34.54 50.59 23.83
C ASN A 5 35.16 51.98 23.53
N LYS A 6 36.36 51.99 22.93
CA LYS A 6 37.20 53.15 22.58
C LYS A 6 36.50 54.29 21.80
N ASN A 7 35.28 54.09 21.30
CA ASN A 7 34.47 55.10 20.59
C ASN A 7 33.25 55.62 21.38
N GLY A 8 33.19 55.41 22.70
CA GLY A 8 32.17 56.03 23.56
C GLY A 8 30.74 55.47 23.44
N LYS A 9 30.47 54.54 22.52
CA LYS A 9 29.20 53.79 22.45
C LYS A 9 29.09 52.80 23.62
N SER A 10 27.95 52.85 24.31
CA SER A 10 27.59 51.88 25.35
C SER A 10 27.42 50.51 24.71
N ILE A 11 28.24 49.52 25.10
CA ILE A 11 28.04 48.13 24.65
C ILE A 11 26.81 47.61 25.39
N ILE A 12 25.69 47.48 24.67
CA ILE A 12 24.49 46.84 25.21
C ILE A 12 24.82 45.34 25.27
N LYS A 13 24.84 44.78 26.48
CA LYS A 13 25.05 43.34 26.69
C LYS A 13 23.68 42.68 26.83
N HIS A 14 23.42 41.71 25.97
CA HIS A 14 22.19 40.91 26.00
C HIS A 14 22.44 39.66 26.83
N TYR A 15 21.47 39.29 27.66
CA TYR A 15 21.59 38.11 28.52
C TYR A 15 20.24 37.43 28.73
N PHE A 16 20.29 36.14 29.00
CA PHE A 16 19.15 35.37 29.47
C PHE A 16 19.61 34.39 30.57
N THR A 17 18.67 34.00 31.42
CA THR A 17 18.91 33.09 32.54
C THR A 17 18.11 31.81 32.37
N VAL A 18 18.77 30.66 32.51
CA VAL A 18 18.12 29.36 32.59
C VAL A 18 17.98 28.99 34.06
N ASN A 19 16.74 28.91 34.52
CA ASN A 19 16.39 28.52 35.88
C ASN A 19 16.03 27.04 35.90
N PHE A 20 16.58 26.32 36.88
CA PHE A 20 16.29 24.90 37.07
C PHE A 20 15.26 24.70 38.18
N SER A 21 14.37 23.73 38.00
CA SER A 21 13.25 23.48 38.92
C SER A 21 13.66 22.85 40.26
N HIS A 22 14.90 22.38 40.40
CA HIS A 22 15.41 21.77 41.63
C HIS A 22 16.02 22.82 42.57
N GLU A 23 15.61 22.81 43.84
CA GLU A 23 15.87 23.85 44.84
C GLU A 23 17.35 24.17 45.13
N ASN A 24 18.30 23.36 44.67
CA ASN A 24 19.74 23.53 44.93
C ASN A 24 20.59 23.82 43.67
N GLN A 25 19.99 24.04 42.49
CA GLN A 25 20.74 24.37 41.28
C GLN A 25 20.78 25.88 41.03
N LYS A 26 21.98 26.44 40.94
CA LYS A 26 22.18 27.85 40.57
C LYS A 26 21.73 28.08 39.13
N ALA A 27 21.01 29.18 38.91
CA ALA A 27 20.64 29.62 37.58
C ALA A 27 21.89 29.85 36.71
N LEU A 28 21.83 29.44 35.45
CA LEU A 28 22.88 29.72 34.47
C LEU A 28 22.57 31.03 33.77
N GLU A 29 23.51 31.97 33.80
CA GLU A 29 23.41 33.23 33.09
C GLU A 29 24.29 33.17 31.84
N LEU A 30 23.67 33.31 30.67
CA LEU A 30 24.36 33.35 29.38
C LEU A 30 24.30 34.77 28.84
N ARG A 31 25.45 35.28 28.38
CA ARG A 31 25.61 36.66 27.89
C ARG A 31 26.19 36.65 26.48
N THR A 32 25.68 37.54 25.64
CA THR A 32 26.19 37.78 24.30
C THR A 32 26.20 39.29 24.01
N GLU A 33 27.02 39.69 23.05
CA GLU A 33 27.12 41.08 22.60
C GLU A 33 26.11 41.40 21.48
N ASP A 34 25.52 40.37 20.84
CA ASP A 34 24.49 40.49 19.81
C ASP A 34 23.13 40.02 20.33
N ALA A 35 22.10 40.86 20.17
CA ALA A 35 20.72 40.53 20.51
C ALA A 35 20.20 39.33 19.71
N LYS A 36 20.61 39.21 18.45
CA LYS A 36 20.14 38.16 17.55
C LYS A 36 20.61 36.78 18.02
N ASP A 37 21.87 36.67 18.43
CA ASP A 37 22.42 35.43 18.99
C ASP A 37 21.68 35.02 20.27
N CYS A 38 21.30 36.01 21.10
CA CYS A 38 20.53 35.78 22.32
C CYS A 38 19.16 35.15 22.00
N ASP A 39 18.45 35.71 21.02
CA ASP A 39 17.14 35.22 20.59
C ASP A 39 17.23 33.84 19.93
N GLU A 40 18.25 33.60 19.10
CA GLU A 40 18.50 32.29 18.47
C GLU A 40 18.83 31.21 19.51
N TRP A 41 19.63 31.52 20.53
CA TRP A 41 19.96 30.56 21.60
C TRP A 41 18.75 30.25 22.47
N VAL A 42 17.94 31.25 22.81
CA VAL A 42 16.70 31.05 23.57
C VAL A 42 15.73 30.18 22.77
N ALA A 43 15.57 30.44 21.47
CA ALA A 43 14.75 29.61 20.59
C ALA A 43 15.27 28.17 20.53
N ALA A 44 16.57 27.98 20.32
CA ALA A 44 17.18 26.65 20.26
C ALA A 44 16.98 25.86 21.58
N ILE A 45 17.17 26.51 22.73
CA ILE A 45 16.98 25.88 24.06
C ILE A 45 15.51 25.55 24.30
N ALA A 46 14.58 26.44 23.91
CA ALA A 46 13.14 26.19 24.03
C ALA A 46 12.68 24.98 23.21
N HIS A 47 13.31 24.74 22.06
CA HIS A 47 13.03 23.58 21.22
C HIS A 47 13.77 22.30 21.66
N ALA A 48 14.86 22.41 22.44
CA ALA A 48 15.66 21.27 22.90
C ALA A 48 15.14 20.64 24.21
N SER A 49 13.87 20.22 24.23
CA SER A 49 13.27 19.57 25.40
C SER A 49 13.74 18.13 25.55
N TYR A 50 14.50 17.84 26.63
CA TYR A 50 14.90 16.48 26.99
C TYR A 50 13.71 15.54 27.16
N ARG A 51 12.58 16.05 27.66
CA ARG A 51 11.35 15.26 27.83
C ARG A 51 10.81 14.79 26.48
N THR A 52 10.79 15.67 25.49
CA THR A 52 10.37 15.32 24.12
C THR A 52 11.30 14.27 23.54
N LEU A 53 12.61 14.48 23.66
CA LEU A 53 13.62 13.52 23.17
C LEU A 53 13.49 12.15 23.86
N ALA A 54 13.24 12.12 25.17
CA ALA A 54 13.03 10.88 25.91
C ALA A 54 11.77 10.13 25.45
N THR A 55 10.66 10.85 25.19
CA THR A 55 9.44 10.23 24.67
C THR A 55 9.62 9.70 23.24
N GLU A 56 10.36 10.41 22.39
CA GLU A 56 10.68 9.95 21.04
C GLU A 56 11.59 8.72 21.07
N HIS A 57 12.58 8.69 21.96
CA HIS A 57 13.45 7.54 22.17
C HIS A 57 12.66 6.31 22.64
N GLU A 58 11.73 6.47 23.60
CA GLU A 58 10.87 5.39 24.05
C GLU A 58 9.96 4.86 22.92
N ALA A 59 9.32 5.77 22.16
CA ALA A 59 8.51 5.39 21.01
C ALA A 59 9.33 4.66 19.93
N LEU A 60 10.58 5.08 19.70
CA LEU A 60 11.49 4.42 18.77
C LEU A 60 11.90 3.03 19.28
N MET A 61 12.17 2.90 20.57
CA MET A 61 12.50 1.60 21.20
C MET A 61 11.33 0.61 21.07
N GLN A 62 10.09 1.06 21.27
CA GLN A 62 8.90 0.22 21.05
C GLN A 62 8.79 -0.25 19.60
N LYS A 63 9.03 0.64 18.62
CA LYS A 63 9.05 0.28 17.19
C LYS A 63 10.15 -0.73 16.87
N TYR A 64 11.34 -0.57 17.45
CA TYR A 64 12.45 -1.51 17.28
C TYR A 64 12.12 -2.91 17.82
N LEU A 65 11.53 -3.00 19.02
CA LEU A 65 11.09 -4.27 19.59
C LEU A 65 10.02 -4.95 18.75
N HIS A 66 9.06 -4.19 18.23
CA HIS A 66 8.04 -4.72 17.34
C HIS A 66 8.64 -5.27 16.03
N LEU A 67 9.61 -4.55 15.45
CA LEU A 67 10.29 -4.99 14.24
C LEU A 67 11.07 -6.30 14.47
N LEU A 68 11.74 -6.44 15.62
CA LEU A 68 12.41 -7.68 15.99
C LEU A 68 11.42 -8.86 16.07
N GLN A 69 10.24 -8.63 16.64
CA GLN A 69 9.19 -9.65 16.71
C GLN A 69 8.71 -10.05 15.30
N ILE A 70 8.49 -9.10 14.41
CA ILE A 70 8.11 -9.37 13.01
C ILE A 70 9.19 -10.24 12.35
N VAL A 71 10.45 -9.84 12.44
CA VAL A 71 11.57 -10.58 11.82
C VAL A 71 11.66 -12.02 12.33
N GLU A 72 11.48 -12.24 13.64
CA GLU A 72 11.48 -13.59 14.20
C GLU A 72 10.28 -14.41 13.69
N THR A 73 9.08 -13.81 13.63
CA THR A 73 7.91 -14.49 13.06
C THR A 73 8.10 -14.83 11.58
N GLU A 74 8.65 -13.92 10.77
CA GLU A 74 8.96 -14.17 9.37
C GLU A 74 9.97 -15.32 9.21
N LYS A 75 11.00 -15.36 10.06
CA LYS A 75 11.99 -16.45 10.07
C LYS A 75 11.36 -17.82 10.37
N THR A 76 10.45 -17.87 11.34
CA THR A 76 9.73 -19.11 11.68
C THR A 76 8.82 -19.56 10.53
N VAL A 77 8.07 -18.64 9.93
CA VAL A 77 7.19 -18.90 8.77
C VAL A 77 7.99 -19.38 7.57
N ALA A 78 9.12 -18.72 7.24
CA ALA A 78 9.99 -19.12 6.14
C ALA A 78 10.57 -20.53 6.34
N THR A 79 10.90 -20.89 7.57
CA THR A 79 11.39 -22.24 7.90
C THR A 79 10.28 -23.28 7.78
N GLN A 80 9.06 -22.95 8.20
CA GLN A 80 7.91 -23.83 8.03
C GLN A 80 7.55 -24.06 6.55
N LEU A 81 7.57 -23.00 5.74
CA LEU A 81 7.30 -23.10 4.30
C LEU A 81 8.36 -23.95 3.59
N ARG A 82 9.64 -23.81 3.94
CA ARG A 82 10.70 -24.69 3.40
C ARG A 82 10.42 -26.16 3.69
N ARG A 83 10.08 -26.51 4.93
CA ARG A 83 9.71 -27.90 5.29
C ARG A 83 8.51 -28.40 4.48
N GLN A 84 7.47 -27.58 4.31
CA GLN A 84 6.31 -27.95 3.51
C GLN A 84 6.66 -28.20 2.04
N ILE A 85 7.62 -27.44 1.48
CA ILE A 85 8.12 -27.67 0.13
C ILE A 85 8.86 -29.00 0.06
N GLU A 86 9.78 -29.27 0.99
CA GLU A 86 10.52 -30.54 1.07
C GLU A 86 9.58 -31.75 1.21
N ASP A 87 8.60 -31.67 2.11
CA ASP A 87 7.58 -32.71 2.29
C ASP A 87 6.75 -32.91 1.00
N GLY A 88 6.40 -31.82 0.32
CA GLY A 88 5.68 -31.84 -0.95
C GLY A 88 6.49 -32.48 -2.09
N GLU A 89 7.79 -32.21 -2.17
CA GLU A 89 8.72 -32.82 -3.14
C GLU A 89 8.82 -34.33 -2.92
N VAL A 90 8.92 -34.77 -1.67
CA VAL A 90 8.94 -36.20 -1.31
C VAL A 90 7.65 -36.90 -1.74
N GLU A 91 6.48 -36.28 -1.49
CA GLU A 91 5.19 -36.85 -1.90
C GLU A 91 5.03 -36.88 -3.42
N ILE A 92 5.53 -35.87 -4.13
CA ILE A 92 5.55 -35.86 -5.60
C ILE A 92 6.36 -37.05 -6.14
N GLU A 93 7.56 -37.30 -5.58
CA GLU A 93 8.37 -38.44 -6.00
C GLU A 93 7.71 -39.78 -5.67
N ARG A 94 7.05 -39.88 -4.51
CA ARG A 94 6.26 -41.07 -4.15
C ARG A 94 5.13 -41.34 -5.14
N LEU A 95 4.35 -40.31 -5.48
CA LEU A 95 3.24 -40.42 -6.42
C LEU A 95 3.72 -40.72 -7.85
N LYS A 96 4.86 -40.16 -8.28
CA LYS A 96 5.48 -40.51 -9.56
C LYS A 96 5.87 -41.99 -9.61
N ALA A 97 6.46 -42.52 -8.55
CA ALA A 97 6.80 -43.94 -8.45
C ALA A 97 5.55 -44.84 -8.52
N GLU A 98 4.48 -44.45 -7.82
CA GLU A 98 3.19 -45.15 -7.83
C GLU A 98 2.52 -45.13 -9.22
N ILE A 99 2.58 -44.01 -9.93
CA ILE A 99 2.10 -43.92 -11.33
C ILE A 99 2.94 -44.84 -12.23
N ALA A 100 4.26 -44.87 -12.05
CA ALA A 100 5.14 -45.73 -12.85
C ALA A 100 4.85 -47.23 -12.62
N THR A 101 4.51 -47.66 -11.39
CA THR A 101 4.09 -49.03 -11.12
C THR A 101 2.76 -49.35 -11.80
N LEU A 102 1.77 -48.46 -11.65
CA LEU A 102 0.44 -48.66 -12.24
C LEU A 102 0.49 -48.72 -13.78
N LEU A 103 1.36 -47.94 -14.42
CA LEU A 103 1.57 -48.00 -15.87
C LEU A 103 2.13 -49.36 -16.30
N ARG A 104 3.13 -49.88 -15.60
CA ARG A 104 3.70 -51.22 -15.88
C ARG A 104 2.66 -52.34 -15.69
N ASP A 105 1.84 -52.24 -14.65
CA ASP A 105 0.78 -53.22 -14.40
C ASP A 105 -0.29 -53.19 -15.50
N ASN A 106 -0.65 -52.00 -15.99
CA ASN A 106 -1.59 -51.83 -17.11
C ASN A 106 -1.04 -52.41 -18.43
N GLU A 107 0.25 -52.21 -18.74
CA GLU A 107 0.91 -52.82 -19.90
C GLU A 107 0.91 -54.36 -19.83
N ARG A 108 1.12 -54.92 -18.63
CA ARG A 108 1.01 -56.37 -18.38
C ARG A 108 -0.40 -56.89 -18.63
N ILE A 109 -1.42 -56.19 -18.13
CA ILE A 109 -2.83 -56.55 -18.32
C ILE A 109 -3.18 -56.51 -19.81
N GLN A 110 -2.76 -55.47 -20.54
CA GLN A 110 -3.00 -55.36 -21.99
C GLN A 110 -2.28 -56.45 -22.80
N SER A 111 -1.06 -56.84 -22.42
CA SER A 111 -0.34 -57.93 -23.11
C SER A 111 -0.98 -59.30 -22.90
N THR A 112 -1.72 -59.49 -21.80
CA THR A 112 -2.44 -60.75 -21.50
C THR A 112 -3.77 -60.85 -22.26
N GLN A 113 -4.27 -59.73 -22.79
CA GLN A 113 -5.53 -59.62 -23.51
C GLN A 113 -5.35 -59.81 -25.03
N THR A 114 -4.74 -60.93 -25.42
CA THR A 114 -4.80 -61.41 -26.80
C THR A 114 -5.68 -62.66 -26.81
N VAL A 115 -6.86 -62.56 -27.44
CA VAL A 115 -7.76 -63.64 -27.96
C VAL A 115 -9.25 -63.29 -27.69
N THR A 116 -9.89 -62.64 -28.68
CA THR A 116 -11.06 -63.12 -29.48
C THR A 116 -11.70 -61.93 -30.22
N PRO A 117 -11.68 -61.87 -31.57
CA PRO A 117 -12.31 -60.77 -32.30
C PRO A 117 -13.66 -61.19 -32.90
N ASN A 118 -14.77 -60.63 -32.41
CA ASN A 118 -15.75 -59.95 -33.28
C ASN A 118 -16.94 -59.31 -32.54
N ASP A 119 -17.40 -59.85 -31.41
CA ASP A 119 -18.60 -59.33 -30.71
C ASP A 119 -18.24 -58.41 -29.52
N GLU A 120 -17.14 -58.71 -28.82
CA GLU A 120 -16.66 -57.86 -27.70
C GLU A 120 -16.23 -56.47 -28.15
N ASP A 121 -15.76 -56.28 -29.40
CA ASP A 121 -15.28 -54.98 -29.87
C ASP A 121 -16.41 -53.92 -29.96
N SER A 122 -17.65 -54.35 -30.25
CA SER A 122 -18.83 -53.49 -30.22
C SER A 122 -19.14 -53.00 -28.81
N ASP A 123 -19.16 -53.91 -27.84
CA ASP A 123 -19.50 -53.58 -26.45
C ASP A 123 -18.35 -52.85 -25.76
N ILE A 124 -17.10 -53.19 -26.06
CA ILE A 124 -15.90 -52.44 -25.66
C ILE A 124 -15.96 -51.00 -26.19
N LYS A 125 -16.41 -50.78 -27.44
CA LYS A 125 -16.60 -49.42 -27.98
C LYS A 125 -17.70 -48.65 -27.23
N LYS A 126 -18.83 -49.28 -26.91
CA LYS A 126 -19.90 -48.67 -26.09
C LYS A 126 -19.41 -48.33 -24.69
N ILE A 127 -18.70 -49.26 -24.05
CA ILE A 127 -18.09 -49.10 -22.72
C ILE A 127 -17.11 -47.92 -22.75
N LYS A 128 -16.20 -47.84 -23.73
CA LYS A 128 -15.27 -46.70 -23.89
C LYS A 128 -15.99 -45.37 -24.06
N LYS A 129 -17.11 -45.35 -24.79
CA LYS A 129 -17.93 -44.13 -24.99
C LYS A 129 -18.60 -43.68 -23.68
N VAL A 130 -19.16 -44.62 -22.92
CA VAL A 130 -19.73 -44.36 -21.59
C VAL A 130 -18.64 -43.91 -20.61
N GLN A 131 -17.49 -44.58 -20.58
CA GLN A 131 -16.34 -44.20 -19.76
C GLN A 131 -15.82 -42.80 -20.10
N SER A 132 -15.73 -42.45 -21.39
CA SER A 132 -15.35 -41.10 -21.84
C SER A 132 -16.35 -40.05 -21.36
N PHE A 133 -17.66 -40.34 -21.49
CA PHE A 133 -18.73 -39.49 -20.98
C PHE A 133 -18.64 -39.30 -19.47
N LEU A 134 -18.50 -40.38 -18.71
CA LEU A 134 -18.37 -40.36 -17.26
C LEU A 134 -17.13 -39.60 -16.82
N ARG A 135 -15.99 -39.81 -17.48
CA ARG A 135 -14.74 -39.10 -17.19
C ARG A 135 -14.90 -37.60 -17.46
N GLY A 136 -15.47 -37.21 -18.59
CA GLY A 136 -15.77 -35.82 -18.90
C GLY A 136 -16.76 -35.17 -17.93
N TRP A 137 -17.82 -35.90 -17.56
CA TRP A 137 -18.79 -35.45 -16.56
C TRP A 137 -18.16 -35.27 -15.19
N LEU A 138 -17.33 -36.23 -14.74
CA LEU A 138 -16.65 -36.17 -13.45
C LEU A 138 -15.64 -35.02 -13.43
N CYS A 139 -14.92 -34.77 -14.53
CA CYS A 139 -14.04 -33.61 -14.68
C CYS A 139 -14.81 -32.30 -14.56
N ARG A 140 -15.94 -32.15 -15.28
CA ARG A 140 -16.80 -30.95 -15.17
C ARG A 140 -17.35 -30.76 -13.77
N ARG A 141 -17.77 -31.85 -13.11
CA ARG A 141 -18.29 -31.81 -11.74
C ARG A 141 -17.22 -31.39 -10.74
N LYS A 142 -16.03 -32.03 -10.79
CA LYS A 142 -14.88 -31.66 -9.95
C LYS A 142 -14.45 -30.22 -10.19
N TRP A 143 -14.38 -29.78 -11.44
CA TRP A 143 -14.05 -28.41 -11.79
C TRP A 143 -15.06 -27.41 -11.20
N LYS A 144 -16.37 -27.70 -11.32
CA LYS A 144 -17.42 -26.88 -10.72
C LYS A 144 -17.27 -26.78 -9.20
N THR A 145 -16.94 -27.88 -8.52
CA THR A 145 -16.65 -27.89 -7.08
C THR A 145 -15.43 -27.03 -6.74
N ILE A 146 -14.30 -27.23 -7.42
CA ILE A 146 -13.07 -26.46 -7.20
C ILE A 146 -13.31 -24.96 -7.38
N ILE A 147 -14.03 -24.56 -8.43
CA ILE A 147 -14.39 -23.15 -8.66
C ILE A 147 -15.27 -22.63 -7.52
N GLN A 148 -16.30 -23.36 -7.12
CA GLN A 148 -17.17 -22.89 -6.02
C GLN A 148 -16.42 -22.75 -4.70
N ASP A 149 -15.54 -23.70 -4.39
CA ASP A 149 -14.71 -23.65 -3.19
C ASP A 149 -13.75 -22.46 -3.25
N TYR A 150 -13.15 -22.19 -4.42
CA TYR A 150 -12.35 -20.99 -4.63
C TYR A 150 -13.17 -19.70 -4.44
N ILE A 151 -14.33 -19.58 -5.09
CA ILE A 151 -15.19 -18.38 -5.02
C ILE A 151 -15.64 -18.11 -3.57
N ARG A 152 -15.86 -19.14 -2.76
CA ARG A 152 -16.23 -19.04 -1.34
C ARG A 152 -15.03 -18.98 -0.39
N SER A 153 -13.81 -19.05 -0.93
CA SER A 153 -12.61 -19.04 -0.10
C SER A 153 -12.36 -17.64 0.50
N PRO A 154 -11.80 -17.57 1.72
CA PRO A 154 -11.40 -16.30 2.33
C PRO A 154 -10.41 -15.50 1.46
N HIS A 155 -9.58 -16.20 0.68
CA HIS A 155 -8.64 -15.57 -0.24
C HIS A 155 -9.35 -14.83 -1.39
N ALA A 156 -10.32 -15.48 -2.04
CA ALA A 156 -11.09 -14.83 -3.11
C ALA A 156 -11.92 -13.65 -2.59
N ASP A 157 -12.47 -13.76 -1.37
CA ASP A 157 -13.14 -12.64 -0.71
C ASP A 157 -12.20 -11.47 -0.44
N SER A 158 -11.00 -11.74 0.07
CA SER A 158 -9.97 -10.71 0.28
C SER A 158 -9.56 -10.04 -1.03
N MET A 159 -9.35 -10.82 -2.10
CA MET A 159 -9.04 -10.28 -3.43
C MET A 159 -10.18 -9.40 -3.98
N ARG A 160 -11.44 -9.81 -3.82
CA ARG A 160 -12.60 -8.99 -4.20
C ARG A 160 -12.64 -7.67 -3.45
N LYS A 161 -12.47 -7.69 -2.12
CA LYS A 161 -12.47 -6.47 -1.29
C LYS A 161 -11.34 -5.53 -1.70
N ARG A 162 -10.13 -6.05 -1.92
CA ARG A 162 -9.00 -5.27 -2.41
C ARG A 162 -9.32 -4.61 -3.75
N ASN A 163 -9.83 -5.39 -4.71
CA ASN A 163 -10.18 -4.86 -6.03
C ASN A 163 -11.28 -3.81 -5.95
N GLN A 164 -12.31 -4.04 -5.13
CA GLN A 164 -13.39 -3.09 -4.90
C GLN A 164 -12.85 -1.74 -4.40
N VAL A 165 -12.00 -1.73 -3.37
CA VAL A 165 -11.43 -0.49 -2.82
C VAL A 165 -10.61 0.25 -3.88
N VAL A 166 -9.81 -0.48 -4.66
CA VAL A 166 -8.96 0.09 -5.70
C VAL A 166 -9.79 0.72 -6.83
N PHE A 167 -10.85 0.05 -7.29
CA PHE A 167 -11.72 0.61 -8.32
C PHE A 167 -12.56 1.78 -7.79
N SER A 168 -13.09 1.69 -6.57
CA SER A 168 -13.79 2.80 -5.94
C SER A 168 -12.90 4.03 -5.75
N MET A 169 -11.60 3.84 -5.47
CA MET A 169 -10.64 4.94 -5.40
C MET A 169 -10.47 5.63 -6.76
N LEU A 170 -10.36 4.87 -7.85
CA LEU A 170 -10.25 5.44 -9.21
C LEU A 170 -11.52 6.22 -9.58
N GLU A 171 -12.70 5.66 -9.31
CA GLU A 171 -13.99 6.30 -9.56
C GLU A 171 -14.13 7.60 -8.76
N ALA A 172 -13.84 7.55 -7.46
CA ALA A 172 -13.89 8.73 -6.59
C ALA A 172 -12.92 9.84 -7.05
N GLU A 173 -11.71 9.48 -7.47
CA GLU A 173 -10.75 10.44 -8.01
C GLU A 173 -11.25 11.06 -9.33
N ALA A 174 -11.88 10.26 -10.21
CA ALA A 174 -12.46 10.76 -11.45
C ALA A 174 -13.57 11.78 -11.19
N GLU A 175 -14.47 11.48 -10.24
CA GLU A 175 -15.54 12.39 -9.84
C GLU A 175 -15.00 13.67 -9.21
N TYR A 176 -13.99 13.56 -8.34
CA TYR A 176 -13.37 14.70 -7.68
C TYR A 176 -12.68 15.65 -8.68
N VAL A 177 -11.92 15.09 -9.62
CA VAL A 177 -11.30 15.84 -10.72
C VAL A 177 -12.37 16.55 -11.57
N GLN A 178 -13.48 15.87 -11.87
CA GLN A 178 -14.58 16.46 -12.62
C GLN A 178 -15.21 17.65 -11.88
N GLN A 179 -15.40 17.55 -10.56
CA GLN A 179 -15.92 18.64 -9.74
C GLN A 179 -14.95 19.83 -9.70
N LEU A 180 -13.65 19.58 -9.54
CA LEU A 180 -12.62 20.62 -9.62
C LEU A 180 -12.58 21.27 -11.00
N HIS A 181 -12.75 20.49 -12.06
CA HIS A 181 -12.84 21.01 -13.42
C HIS A 181 -14.03 21.97 -13.59
N ILE A 182 -15.20 21.61 -13.05
CA ILE A 182 -16.38 22.48 -13.05
C ILE A 182 -16.11 23.75 -12.24
N LEU A 183 -15.57 23.63 -11.02
CA LEU A 183 -15.22 24.77 -10.16
C LEU A 183 -14.31 25.77 -10.89
N VAL A 184 -13.24 25.26 -11.51
CA VAL A 184 -12.25 26.11 -12.18
C VAL A 184 -12.79 26.71 -13.47
N ASN A 185 -13.40 25.90 -14.33
CA ASN A 185 -13.77 26.33 -15.68
C ASN A 185 -15.09 27.09 -15.75
N ASN A 186 -16.05 26.76 -14.89
CA ASN A 186 -17.38 27.35 -14.96
C ASN A 186 -17.55 28.51 -13.97
N PHE A 187 -16.71 28.59 -12.92
CA PHE A 187 -16.80 29.65 -11.92
C PHE A 187 -15.54 30.51 -11.85
N LEU A 188 -14.39 29.94 -11.48
CA LEU A 188 -13.16 30.72 -11.27
C LEU A 188 -12.74 31.49 -12.52
N ARG A 189 -12.59 30.82 -13.68
CA ARG A 189 -12.13 31.46 -14.92
C ARG A 189 -13.08 32.57 -15.38
N PRO A 190 -14.41 32.35 -15.48
CA PRO A 190 -15.37 33.42 -15.78
C PRO A 190 -15.33 34.60 -14.80
N LEU A 191 -15.23 34.34 -13.49
CA LEU A 191 -15.18 35.41 -12.48
C LEU A 191 -13.87 36.19 -12.53
N ARG A 192 -12.74 35.51 -12.76
CA ARG A 192 -11.45 36.15 -12.99
C ARG A 192 -11.49 37.05 -14.22
N MET A 193 -12.17 36.63 -15.30
CA MET A 193 -12.39 37.48 -16.47
C MET A 193 -13.31 38.66 -16.16
N ALA A 194 -14.39 38.46 -15.39
CA ALA A 194 -15.30 39.54 -15.00
C ALA A 194 -14.60 40.61 -14.13
N ALA A 195 -13.67 40.21 -13.26
CA ALA A 195 -12.85 41.09 -12.45
C ALA A 195 -11.93 42.01 -13.28
N SER A 196 -11.55 41.58 -14.50
CA SER A 196 -10.76 42.38 -15.44
C SER A 196 -11.60 43.29 -16.35
N SER A 197 -12.92 43.34 -16.16
CA SER A 197 -13.80 44.18 -17.01
C SER A 197 -13.72 45.66 -16.66
N LYS A 198 -14.22 46.53 -17.56
CA LYS A 198 -14.19 48.00 -17.40
C LYS A 198 -15.00 48.51 -16.19
N LYS A 199 -15.99 47.73 -15.74
CA LYS A 199 -16.78 47.99 -14.52
C LYS A 199 -16.95 46.64 -13.79
N PRO A 200 -15.95 46.21 -13.00
CA PRO A 200 -15.93 44.87 -12.46
C PRO A 200 -16.96 44.70 -11.35
N PRO A 201 -17.79 43.63 -11.37
CA PRO A 201 -18.73 43.32 -10.30
C PRO A 201 -18.06 42.67 -9.08
N ILE A 202 -16.81 42.25 -9.21
CA ILE A 202 -15.99 41.57 -8.21
C ILE A 202 -14.52 41.95 -8.41
N THR A 203 -13.73 42.07 -7.34
CA THR A 203 -12.31 42.40 -7.46
C THR A 203 -11.43 41.17 -7.68
N HIS A 204 -10.19 41.37 -8.14
CA HIS A 204 -9.23 40.27 -8.25
C HIS A 204 -8.87 39.65 -6.89
N ASP A 205 -8.85 40.46 -5.83
CA ASP A 205 -8.58 40.01 -4.46
C ASP A 205 -9.74 39.14 -3.93
N ASP A 206 -10.99 39.52 -4.21
CA ASP A 206 -12.17 38.70 -3.87
C ASP A 206 -12.11 37.34 -4.57
N VAL A 207 -11.85 37.31 -5.88
CA VAL A 207 -11.70 36.04 -6.62
C VAL A 207 -10.55 35.20 -6.06
N SER A 208 -9.41 35.82 -5.75
CA SER A 208 -8.25 35.10 -5.23
C SER A 208 -8.49 34.54 -3.82
N SER A 209 -9.20 35.28 -2.96
CA SER A 209 -9.55 34.83 -1.61
C SER A 209 -10.61 33.74 -1.59
N ILE A 210 -11.57 33.75 -2.52
CA ILE A 210 -12.62 32.73 -2.63
C ILE A 210 -12.06 31.41 -3.19
N PHE A 211 -11.29 31.47 -4.27
CA PHE A 211 -10.87 30.28 -5.02
C PHE A 211 -9.46 29.79 -4.68
N LEU A 212 -8.64 30.60 -4.01
CA LEU A 212 -7.29 30.26 -3.56
C LEU A 212 -6.47 29.53 -4.66
N ASN A 213 -5.84 28.41 -4.29
CA ASN A 213 -5.02 27.57 -5.16
C ASN A 213 -5.81 26.46 -5.88
N SER A 214 -7.14 26.60 -6.03
CA SER A 214 -8.00 25.56 -6.65
C SER A 214 -7.57 25.14 -8.06
N GLU A 215 -7.05 26.06 -8.88
CA GLU A 215 -6.56 25.73 -10.23
C GLU A 215 -5.30 24.83 -10.18
N THR A 216 -4.40 25.07 -9.21
CA THR A 216 -3.24 24.20 -8.97
C THR A 216 -3.67 22.83 -8.45
N ILE A 217 -4.64 22.79 -7.52
CA ILE A 217 -5.18 21.54 -6.98
C ILE A 217 -5.81 20.71 -8.11
N MET A 218 -6.63 21.32 -8.96
CA MET A 218 -7.20 20.66 -10.15
C MET A 218 -6.11 20.04 -11.02
N PHE A 219 -5.03 20.77 -11.31
CA PHE A 219 -3.94 20.27 -12.13
C PHE A 219 -3.22 19.06 -11.49
N LEU A 220 -2.95 19.11 -10.19
CA LEU A 220 -2.31 18.00 -9.47
C LEU A 220 -3.18 16.74 -9.43
N HIS A 221 -4.46 16.90 -9.14
CA HIS A 221 -5.42 15.79 -9.13
C HIS A 221 -5.65 15.21 -10.52
N GLN A 222 -5.65 16.05 -11.57
CA GLN A 222 -5.68 15.57 -12.95
C GLN A 222 -4.47 14.67 -13.27
N ILE A 223 -3.26 15.06 -12.86
CA ILE A 223 -2.05 14.23 -13.03
C ILE A 223 -2.21 12.93 -12.24
N PHE A 224 -2.65 13.00 -10.99
CA PHE A 224 -2.83 11.84 -10.13
C PHE A 224 -3.83 10.85 -10.73
N TYR A 225 -4.98 11.33 -11.20
CA TYR A 225 -5.98 10.52 -11.88
C TYR A 225 -5.43 9.80 -13.12
N GLN A 226 -4.66 10.49 -13.96
CA GLN A 226 -4.00 9.83 -15.11
C GLN A 226 -3.00 8.76 -14.65
N GLY A 227 -2.26 9.03 -13.57
CA GLY A 227 -1.37 8.05 -12.93
C GLY A 227 -2.11 6.82 -12.43
N LEU A 228 -3.26 6.99 -11.76
CA LEU A 228 -4.12 5.90 -11.32
C LEU A 228 -4.65 5.09 -12.50
N LYS A 229 -5.15 5.76 -13.54
CA LYS A 229 -5.69 5.11 -14.74
C LYS A 229 -4.62 4.25 -15.44
N ALA A 230 -3.38 4.74 -15.53
CA ALA A 230 -2.25 4.00 -16.08
C ALA A 230 -1.83 2.80 -15.22
N ARG A 231 -1.95 2.90 -13.88
CA ARG A 231 -1.72 1.76 -12.98
C ARG A 231 -2.81 0.70 -13.15
N ILE A 232 -4.06 1.11 -13.33
CA ILE A 232 -5.20 0.21 -13.43
C ILE A 232 -5.21 -0.57 -14.76
N SER A 233 -4.68 0.00 -15.85
CA SER A 233 -4.58 -0.72 -17.13
C SER A 233 -3.72 -1.98 -17.08
N SER A 234 -2.79 -2.08 -16.12
CA SER A 234 -1.98 -3.27 -15.86
C SER A 234 -2.42 -4.05 -14.61
N TRP A 235 -3.62 -3.77 -14.09
CA TRP A 235 -4.12 -4.42 -12.88
C TRP A 235 -4.48 -5.90 -13.12
N PRO A 236 -4.04 -6.83 -12.26
CA PRO A 236 -4.34 -8.24 -12.42
C PRO A 236 -5.84 -8.49 -12.28
N THR A 237 -6.46 -8.92 -13.38
CA THR A 237 -7.91 -9.21 -13.43
C THR A 237 -8.11 -10.70 -13.62
N LEU A 238 -8.75 -11.34 -12.64
CA LEU A 238 -9.08 -12.76 -12.69
C LEU A 238 -10.50 -12.90 -13.26
N VAL A 239 -10.61 -13.13 -14.57
CA VAL A 239 -11.90 -13.35 -15.24
C VAL A 239 -12.23 -14.83 -15.17
N LEU A 240 -13.12 -15.20 -14.26
CA LEU A 240 -13.77 -16.51 -14.28
C LEU A 240 -14.90 -16.39 -15.30
N GLY A 241 -14.78 -17.10 -16.43
CA GLY A 241 -15.81 -17.06 -17.48
C GLY A 241 -17.20 -17.40 -16.93
N GLU A 242 -18.21 -16.67 -17.40
CA GLU A 242 -19.63 -16.90 -17.08
C GLU A 242 -20.11 -18.30 -17.48
#